data_AF-A0A352RYD8-F1
#
_entry.id   AF-A0A352RYD8-F1
#
_cell.length_a   1.000
_cell.length_b   1.000
_cell.length_c   1.000
_cell.angle_alpha   90.00
_cell.angle_beta   90.00
_cell.angle_gamma   90.00
#
_symmetry.space_group_name_H-M   'P 1'
#
loop_
_entity.id
_entity.type
_entity.pdbx_description
1 polymer ?
#
loop_
_entity_poly.entity_id
_entity_poly.type
_entity_poly.pdbx_seq_one_letter_code
_entity_poly.pdbx_strand_id
1 'polypeptide(L)' 'MSQPMTDSLLIELFTEELPPKALARLGEAFAQGLFDGLGARDLLEAGATVTPFATPRR' A
#
# COMPACT_ATOMS: atom_id res chain seq x y z
N MET A 1 19.55 12.20 17.44
CA MET A 1 18.90 10.88 17.31
C MET A 1 18.78 10.56 15.83
N SER A 2 19.54 9.61 15.30
CA SER A 2 19.21 9.01 14.00
C SER A 2 18.07 8.02 14.22
N GLN A 3 16.95 8.20 13.53
CA GLN A 3 15.97 7.13 13.38
C GLN A 3 16.64 5.96 12.63
N PRO A 4 16.39 4.70 13.01
CA PRO A 4 16.78 3.57 12.17
C PRO A 4 16.13 3.77 10.79
N MET A 5 16.94 3.75 9.73
CA MET A 5 16.44 3.76 8.35
C MET A 5 15.66 2.48 8.12
N THR A 6 14.37 2.54 8.41
CA THR A 6 13.38 1.60 7.90
C THR A 6 13.05 2.10 6.51
N ASP A 7 13.57 1.42 5.49
CA ASP A 7 13.32 1.77 4.08
C ASP A 7 11.84 1.53 3.76
N SER A 8 11.02 2.54 4.04
CA SER A 8 9.58 2.52 3.82
C SER A 8 9.25 2.87 2.37
N LEU A 9 8.41 2.05 1.75
CA LEU A 9 7.91 2.26 0.41
C LEU A 9 6.53 2.92 0.48
N LEU A 10 6.45 4.21 0.15
CA LEU A 10 5.19 4.91 -0.05
C LEU A 10 4.83 4.93 -1.53
N ILE A 11 3.60 4.51 -1.87
CA ILE A 11 3.06 4.57 -3.23
C ILE A 11 1.76 5.37 -3.19
N GLU A 12 1.70 6.43 -3.99
CA GLU A 12 0.50 7.25 -4.17
C GLU A 12 -0.14 6.99 -5.53
N LEU A 13 -1.44 6.66 -5.54
CA LEU A 13 -2.22 6.43 -6.75
C LEU A 13 -3.25 7.55 -6.94
N PHE A 14 -3.15 8.30 -8.03
CA PHE A 14 -4.17 9.26 -8.42
C PHE A 14 -5.26 8.58 -9.24
N THR A 15 -6.52 8.77 -8.86
CA THR A 15 -7.67 8.06 -9.46
C THR A 15 -8.71 9.08 -9.90
N GLU A 16 -8.55 9.71 -11.05
CA GLU A 16 -9.29 10.93 -11.42
C GLU A 16 -10.82 10.77 -11.34
N GLU A 17 -11.39 9.64 -11.76
CA GLU A 17 -12.85 9.48 -11.84
C GLU A 17 -13.40 8.11 -11.34
N LEU A 18 -12.74 7.46 -10.38
CA LEU A 18 -13.29 6.21 -9.83
C LEU A 18 -14.43 6.46 -8.83
N PRO A 19 -15.54 5.70 -8.93
CA PRO A 19 -16.60 5.75 -7.93
C PRO A 19 -16.08 5.23 -6.57
N PRO A 20 -16.59 5.73 -5.42
CA PRO A 20 -16.04 5.42 -4.09
C PRO A 20 -15.86 3.93 -3.80
N LYS A 21 -16.84 3.10 -4.21
CA LYS A 21 -16.80 1.64 -4.01
C LYS A 21 -15.72 0.96 -4.84
N ALA A 22 -15.45 1.44 -6.05
CA ALA A 22 -14.38 0.90 -6.89
C ALA A 22 -13.02 1.34 -6.37
N LEU A 23 -12.89 2.58 -5.88
CA LEU A 23 -11.66 3.11 -5.28
C LEU A 23 -11.22 2.29 -4.06
N ALA A 24 -12.14 2.01 -3.14
CA ALA A 24 -11.83 1.21 -1.95
C ALA A 24 -11.32 -0.19 -2.31
N ARG A 25 -12.01 -0.86 -3.24
CA ARG A 25 -11.62 -2.20 -3.73
C ARG A 25 -10.29 -2.19 -4.46
N LEU A 26 -10.03 -1.16 -5.27
CA LEU A 26 -8.76 -1.00 -5.97
C LEU A 26 -7.62 -0.83 -4.98
N GLY A 27 -7.77 0.05 -3.99
CA GLY A 27 -6.74 0.30 -2.98
C GLY A 27 -6.40 -0.96 -2.17
N GLU A 28 -7.41 -1.71 -1.74
CA GLU A 28 -7.23 -2.97 -1.01
C GLU A 28 -6.53 -4.04 -1.86
N ALA A 29 -7.02 -4.28 -3.09
CA ALA A 29 -6.42 -5.26 -3.99
C ALA A 29 -4.99 -4.90 -4.40
N PHE A 30 -4.71 -3.61 -4.62
CA PHE A 30 -3.39 -3.12 -4.94
C PHE A 30 -2.41 -3.29 -3.78
N ALA A 31 -2.80 -2.87 -2.57
CA ALA A 31 -1.97 -3.00 -1.38
C ALA A 31 -1.62 -4.47 -1.09
N GLN A 32 -2.60 -5.36 -1.17
CA GLN A 32 -2.38 -6.79 -0.96
C GLN A 32 -1.50 -7.40 -2.05
N GLY A 33 -1.77 -7.09 -3.33
CA GLY A 33 -0.96 -7.60 -4.43
C GLY A 33 0.50 -7.15 -4.37
N LEU A 34 0.75 -5.93 -3.89
CA LEU A 34 2.11 -5.43 -3.67
C LEU A 34 2.81 -6.20 -2.53
N PHE A 35 2.12 -6.38 -1.40
CA PHE A 35 2.65 -7.13 -0.25
C PHE A 35 2.99 -8.57 -0.64
N ASP A 36 2.06 -9.27 -1.30
CA ASP A 36 2.26 -10.64 -1.75
C ASP A 36 3.41 -10.73 -2.77
N GLY A 37 3.47 -9.78 -3.71
CA GLY A 37 4.51 -9.72 -4.74
C GLY A 37 5.90 -9.44 -4.18
N LEU A 38 6.02 -8.58 -3.15
CA LEU A 38 7.28 -8.35 -2.44
C LEU A 38 7.68 -9.57 -1.60
N GLY A 39 6.72 -10.20 -0.92
CA GLY A 39 6.94 -11.41 -0.14
C GLY A 39 7.43 -12.58 -0.97
N ALA A 40 6.86 -12.78 -2.17
CA ALA A 40 7.29 -13.81 -3.11
C ALA A 40 8.71 -13.61 -3.66
N ARG A 41 9.32 -12.43 -3.43
CA ARG A 41 10.68 -12.08 -3.86
C ARG A 41 11.65 -11.94 -2.68
N ASP A 42 11.23 -12.33 -1.48
CA ASP A 42 11.99 -12.20 -0.24
C ASP A 42 12.43 -10.75 0.06
N LEU A 43 11.61 -9.77 -0.34
CA LEU A 43 11.89 -8.34 -0.13
C LEU A 43 11.18 -7.76 1.11
N LEU A 44 10.51 -8.60 1.89
CA LEU A 44 9.84 -8.20 3.13
C LEU A 44 10.66 -8.67 4.33
N GLU A 45 10.84 -7.78 5.30
CA GLU A 45 11.35 -8.16 6.61
C GLU A 45 10.36 -9.04 7.37
N ALA A 46 10.88 -9.82 8.31
CA ALA A 46 10.04 -10.62 9.20
C ALA A 46 9.10 -9.71 10.01
N GLY A 47 7.79 -9.89 9.83
CA GLY A 47 6.77 -9.06 10.48
C GLY A 47 6.44 -7.76 9.75
N ALA A 48 6.86 -7.59 8.50
CA ALA A 48 6.44 -6.47 7.66
C ALA A 48 4.91 -6.34 7.62
N THR A 49 4.40 -5.12 7.71
CA THR A 49 2.97 -4.81 7.73
C THR A 49 2.59 -3.94 6.55
N VAL A 50 1.38 -4.13 6.04
CA VAL A 50 0.78 -3.25 5.02
C VAL A 50 -0.25 -2.35 5.69
N THR A 51 -0.18 -1.04 5.42
CA THR A 51 -1.16 -0.07 5.91
C THR A 51 -1.72 0.72 4.73
N PRO A 52 -2.94 0.39 4.25
CA PRO A 52 -3.55 1.13 3.16
C PRO A 52 -4.07 2.49 3.63
N PHE A 53 -3.76 3.54 2.88
CA PHE A 53 -4.31 4.89 3.07
C PHE A 53 -5.23 5.25 1.92
N ALA A 54 -6.36 5.86 2.22
CA ALA A 54 -7.27 6.39 1.21
C ALA A 54 -7.90 7.69 1.70
N THR A 55 -7.86 8.73 0.87
CA THR A 55 -8.64 9.95 1.10
C THR A 55 -10.11 9.64 0.84
N PRO A 56 -11.02 9.82 1.82
CA PRO A 56 -12.44 9.55 1.62
C PRO A 56 -13.00 10.40 0.47
N ARG A 57 -13.55 9.75 -0.56
CA ARG A 57 -14.40 10.40 -1.57
C ARG A 57 -15.85 10.28 -1.14
N ARG A 58 -16.55 11.40 -1.10
CA ARG A 58 -17.98 11.48 -0.74
C ARG A 58 -18.85 11.12 -1.93
#